data_AF-A0A6A7RVP1-F1
#
_entry.id   AF-A0A6A7RVP1-F1
#
_cell.length_a   1.000
_cell.length_b   1.000
_cell.length_c   1.000
_cell.angle_alpha   90.00
_cell.angle_beta   90.00
_cell.angle_gamma   90.00
#
_symmetry.space_group_name_H-M   'P 1'
#
loop_
_entity.id
_entity.type
_entity.pdbx_description
1 polymer ?
#
loop_
_entity_poly.entity_id
_entity_poly.type
_entity_poly.pdbx_seq_one_letter_code
_entity_poly.pdbx_strand_id
1 'polypeptide(L)'
;MSTVKVVERVDPREIRRKLGLNQQQFWSKIGVTQSGGSRYESGRNMPKPVRELLRLVHVEQIDIQRLKREDFEVVEYLKAEDP
;
A
#
# COMPACT_ATOMS: atom_id res chain seq x y z
N MET A 1 -28.59 -9.69 -11.29
CA MET A 1 -27.41 -10.52 -10.95
C MET A 1 -26.30 -9.58 -10.52
N SER A 2 -26.05 -9.51 -9.21
CA SER A 2 -25.11 -8.55 -8.63
C SER A 2 -23.68 -8.95 -8.98
N THR A 3 -23.01 -8.12 -9.77
CA THR A 3 -21.57 -8.20 -10.01
C THR A 3 -20.86 -7.99 -8.69
N VAL A 4 -20.58 -9.09 -7.99
CA VAL A 4 -19.60 -9.14 -6.92
C VAL A 4 -18.27 -8.78 -7.58
N LYS A 5 -17.90 -7.51 -7.55
CA LYS A 5 -16.51 -7.13 -7.76
C LYS A 5 -15.73 -7.91 -6.72
N VAL A 6 -14.98 -8.91 -7.19
CA VAL A 6 -13.95 -9.59 -6.43
C VAL A 6 -12.96 -8.48 -6.10
N VAL A 7 -13.22 -7.75 -5.01
CA VAL A 7 -12.19 -7.01 -4.32
C VAL A 7 -11.28 -8.12 -3.85
N GLU A 8 -10.22 -8.39 -4.61
CA GLU A 8 -9.13 -9.23 -4.14
C GLU A 8 -8.84 -8.75 -2.72
N ARG A 9 -9.19 -9.60 -1.74
CA ARG A 9 -8.95 -9.27 -0.35
C ARG A 9 -7.44 -9.35 -0.19
N VAL A 10 -6.79 -8.21 -0.39
CA VAL A 10 -5.37 -8.00 -0.15
C VAL A 10 -5.12 -8.33 1.33
N ASP A 11 -4.69 -9.57 1.61
CA ASP A 11 -4.38 -10.02 2.95
C ASP A 11 -2.96 -9.52 3.33
N PRO A 12 -2.84 -8.54 4.25
CA PRO A 12 -1.55 -8.01 4.64
C PRO A 12 -0.60 -9.09 5.18
N ARG A 13 -1.14 -10.13 5.85
CA ARG A 13 -0.35 -11.20 6.44
C ARG A 13 0.25 -12.10 5.38
N GLU A 14 -0.49 -12.40 4.33
CA GLU A 14 -0.01 -13.22 3.22
C GLU A 14 1.09 -12.49 2.44
N ILE A 15 0.87 -11.22 2.11
CA ILE A 15 1.84 -10.38 1.40
C ILE A 15 3.12 -10.25 2.21
N ARG A 16 3.01 -9.95 3.50
CA ARG A 16 4.17 -9.85 4.40
C ARG A 16 4.98 -11.15 4.43
N ARG A 17 4.30 -12.31 4.51
CA ARG A 17 4.96 -13.63 4.48
C ARG A 17 5.67 -13.89 3.16
N LYS A 18 5.05 -13.55 2.02
CA LYS A 18 5.68 -13.67 0.69
C LYS A 18 6.94 -12.81 0.57
N LEU A 19 6.93 -11.63 1.16
CA LEU A 19 8.09 -10.73 1.19
C LEU A 19 9.15 -11.11 2.24
N GLY A 20 8.89 -12.11 3.09
CA GLY A 20 9.83 -12.53 4.15
C GLY A 20 10.04 -11.47 5.25
N LEU A 21 9.13 -10.52 5.41
CA LEU A 21 9.27 -9.41 6.35
C LEU A 21 8.63 -9.72 7.71
N ASN A 22 9.21 -9.19 8.78
CA ASN A 22 8.54 -9.16 10.08
C ASN A 22 7.48 -8.03 10.12
N GLN A 23 6.62 -8.02 11.15
CA GLN A 23 5.54 -7.03 11.24
C GLN A 23 6.08 -5.60 11.32
N GLN A 24 7.13 -5.36 12.11
CA GLN A 24 7.69 -4.01 12.25
C GLN A 24 8.18 -3.47 10.90
N GLN A 25 9.00 -4.25 10.19
CA GLN A 25 9.56 -3.88 8.88
C GLN A 25 8.47 -3.66 7.82
N PHE A 26 7.43 -4.49 7.84
CA PHE A 26 6.34 -4.41 6.87
C PHE A 26 5.49 -3.16 7.09
N TRP A 27 5.06 -2.91 8.32
CA TRP A 27 4.15 -1.82 8.66
C TRP A 27 4.85 -0.45 8.72
N SER A 28 6.13 -0.41 9.10
CA SER A 28 6.89 0.84 9.14
C SER A 28 7.04 1.49 7.77
N LYS A 29 7.10 0.71 6.68
CA LYS A 29 7.19 1.25 5.31
C LYS A 29 5.99 2.09 4.89
N ILE A 30 4.84 1.91 5.53
CA ILE A 30 3.61 2.69 5.26
C ILE A 30 3.20 3.56 6.46
N GLY A 31 4.14 3.84 7.38
CA GLY A 31 3.90 4.73 8.52
C GLY A 31 2.98 4.14 9.60
N VAL A 32 2.78 2.82 9.63
CA VAL A 32 1.95 2.14 10.62
C VAL A 32 2.82 1.51 11.70
N THR A 33 2.43 1.67 12.97
CA THR A 33 3.13 1.04 14.10
C THR A 33 2.95 -0.49 14.08
N GLN A 34 3.90 -1.24 14.64
CA GLN A 34 3.79 -2.70 14.72
C GLN A 34 2.50 -3.18 15.42
N SER A 35 2.11 -2.54 16.53
CA SER A 35 0.87 -2.86 17.24
C SER A 35 -0.39 -2.48 16.46
N GLY A 36 -0.32 -1.41 15.66
CA GLY A 36 -1.36 -1.05 14.69
C GLY A 36 -1.51 -2.13 13.61
N GLY A 37 -0.40 -2.49 13.00
CA GLY A 37 -0.33 -3.49 11.94
C GLY A 37 -0.79 -4.87 12.37
N SER A 38 -0.37 -5.32 13.56
CA SER A 38 -0.80 -6.61 14.11
C SER A 38 -2.32 -6.71 14.25
N ARG A 39 -3.02 -5.60 14.54
CA ARG A 39 -4.49 -5.61 14.60
C ARG A 39 -5.11 -5.79 13.22
N TYR A 40 -4.52 -5.20 12.19
CA TYR A 40 -5.00 -5.39 10.82
C TYR A 40 -4.78 -6.84 10.35
N GLU A 41 -3.64 -7.44 10.68
CA GLU A 41 -3.39 -8.86 10.40
C GLU A 41 -4.30 -9.82 11.17
N SER A 42 -4.83 -9.41 12.33
CA SER A 42 -5.77 -10.20 13.12
C SER A 42 -7.24 -9.96 12.77
N GLY A 43 -7.53 -9.23 11.69
CA GLY A 43 -8.88 -9.05 11.16
C GLY A 43 -9.58 -7.74 11.53
N ARG A 44 -8.89 -6.79 12.19
CA ARG A 44 -9.45 -5.44 12.35
C ARG A 44 -9.62 -4.78 10.99
N ASN A 45 -10.74 -4.09 10.79
CA ASN A 45 -10.95 -3.32 9.56
C ASN A 45 -9.84 -2.27 9.37
N MET A 46 -9.24 -2.29 8.18
CA MET A 46 -8.18 -1.38 7.79
C MET A 46 -8.79 -0.12 7.12
N PRO A 47 -8.43 1.09 7.58
CA PRO A 47 -8.86 2.33 6.93
C PRO A 47 -8.46 2.35 5.45
N LYS A 48 -9.28 2.97 4.60
CA LYS A 48 -9.01 3.08 3.16
C LYS A 48 -7.59 3.63 2.85
N PRO A 49 -7.11 4.72 3.49
CA PRO A 49 -5.77 5.23 3.20
C PRO A 49 -4.65 4.22 3.46
N VAL A 50 -4.76 3.46 4.56
CA VAL A 50 -3.76 2.43 4.91
C VAL A 50 -3.77 1.29 3.87
N ARG A 51 -4.95 0.93 3.36
CA ARG A 51 -5.11 -0.12 2.34
C ARG A 51 -4.50 0.28 1.00
N GLU A 52 -4.71 1.53 0.58
CA GLU A 52 -4.09 2.05 -0.65
C GLU A 52 -2.56 2.12 -0.52
N LEU A 53 -2.05 2.63 0.60
CA LEU A 53 -0.60 2.65 0.84
C LEU A 53 0.00 1.24 0.86
N LEU A 54 -0.69 0.28 1.46
CA LEU A 54 -0.25 -1.12 1.45
C LEU A 54 -0.16 -1.67 0.03
N ARG A 55 -1.15 -1.39 -0.82
CA ARG A 55 -1.12 -1.78 -2.23
C ARG A 55 0.05 -1.12 -2.96
N LEU A 56 0.17 0.21 -2.90
CA LEU A 56 1.24 0.94 -3.58
C LEU A 56 2.63 0.43 -3.18
N VAL A 57 2.88 0.28 -1.88
CA VAL A 57 4.22 -0.04 -1.37
C VAL A 57 4.56 -1.52 -1.48
N HIS A 58 3.64 -2.43 -1.17
CA HIS A 58 3.94 -3.86 -1.05
C HIS A 58 3.43 -4.71 -2.21
N VAL A 59 2.46 -4.23 -2.98
CA VAL A 59 1.96 -4.93 -4.17
C VAL A 59 2.60 -4.34 -5.43
N GLU A 60 2.55 -3.02 -5.59
CA GLU A 60 3.11 -2.32 -6.77
C GLU A 60 4.60 -2.00 -6.61
N GLN A 61 5.19 -2.29 -5.43
CA GLN A 61 6.61 -2.08 -5.14
C GLN A 61 7.07 -0.62 -5.33
N ILE A 62 6.17 0.34 -5.11
CA ILE A 62 6.47 1.77 -5.21
C ILE A 62 7.13 2.23 -3.91
N ASP A 63 8.36 2.72 -4.01
CA ASP A 63 9.06 3.34 -2.89
C ASP A 63 8.58 4.77 -2.67
N ILE A 64 7.48 4.91 -1.93
CA ILE A 64 6.87 6.21 -1.63
C ILE A 64 7.76 7.12 -0.77
N GLN A 65 8.83 6.60 -0.15
CA GLN A 65 9.77 7.43 0.62
C GLN A 65 10.71 8.23 -0.29
N ARG A 66 10.83 7.84 -1.55
CA ARG A 66 11.63 8.56 -2.55
C ARG A 66 10.85 9.63 -3.29
N LEU A 67 9.51 9.56 -3.25
CA LEU A 67 8.63 10.54 -3.89
C LEU A 67 8.77 11.89 -3.20
N LYS A 68 9.20 12.88 -3.97
CA LYS A 68 9.20 14.28 -3.59
C LYS A 68 8.13 15.04 -4.36
N ARG A 69 7.87 16.28 -3.95
CA ARG A 69 6.90 17.14 -4.62
C ARG A 69 7.32 17.43 -6.06
N GLU A 70 8.62 17.59 -6.30
CA GLU A 70 9.16 17.92 -7.63
C GLU A 70 8.92 16.78 -8.63
N ASP A 71 8.89 15.52 -8.16
CA ASP A 71 8.58 14.37 -9.02
C ASP A 71 7.14 14.46 -9.56
N PHE A 72 6.19 15.01 -8.78
CA PHE A 72 4.82 15.22 -9.25
C PHE A 72 4.74 16.32 -10.31
N GLU A 73 5.53 17.40 -10.18
CA GLU A 73 5.54 18.49 -11.17
C GLU A 73 6.02 18.01 -12.54
N VAL A 74 7.03 17.13 -12.57
CA VAL A 74 7.52 16.50 -13.81
C VAL A 74 6.46 15.59 -14.43
N VAL A 75 5.74 14.80 -13.62
CA VAL A 75 4.67 13.91 -14.12
C VAL A 75 3.53 14.71 -14.76
N GLU A 76 3.11 15.82 -14.14
CA GLU A 76 2.07 16.68 -14.70
C GLU A 76 2.51 17.33 -16.01
N TYR A 77 3.77 17.76 -16.10
CA TYR A 77 4.34 18.27 -17.37
C TYR A 77 4.34 17.20 -18.46
N LEU A 78 4.82 15.98 -18.16
CA LEU A 78 4.89 14.90 -19.15
C LEU A 78 3.50 14.49 -19.68
N LYS A 79 2.49 14.42 -18.81
CA LYS A 79 1.10 14.12 -19.23
C LYS A 79 0.48 15.22 -20.10
N ALA A 80 0.90 16.47 -19.90
CA ALA A 80 0.39 17.58 -20.70
C ALA A 80 1.01 17.59 -22.11
N GLU A 81 2.26 17.15 -22.24
CA GLU A 81 3.02 17.16 -23.50
C GLU A 81 2.80 15.90 -24.36
N ASP A 82 2.43 14.75 -23.76
CA ASP A 82 2.12 13.48 -24.45
C ASP A 82 0.90 12.76 -23.80
N PRO A 83 -0.34 13.02 -24.27
CA PRO A 83 -1.59 12.53 -23.68
C PRO A 83 -1.89 11.03 -23.81
#